data_AF-A0A933CNN6-F1
#
_entry.id   AF-A0A933CNN6-F1
#
_cell.length_a   1.000
_cell.length_b   1.000
_cell.length_c   1.000
_cell.angle_alpha   90.00
_cell.angle_beta   90.00
_cell.angle_gamma   90.00
#
_symmetry.space_group_name_H-M   'P 1'
#
loop_
_entity.id
_entity.type
_entity.pdbx_description
1 polymer ?
#
loop_
_entity_poly.entity_id
_entity_poly.type
_entity_poly.pdbx_seq_one_letter_code
_entity_poly.pdbx_strand_id
1 'polypeptide(L)'
;MEKRCEGLIADLGYRAPPIPLREIARAQGIRQVLFRPLLGDGATEVDGDGFRMYVKCKKEYVASWTQSYETDGGISLPKRTRFSIAHEIIHTFFFQKRHKPVSRLQTKHHKTIGSLERACNIGAGLLLLPTQMLWGELDEIDPFRPADLLKLGRKFAVSPHVLINRLAYLGGWSSERGVIALVTHLDGVPRIEAIVQTGVSGLFPDAKPNMPAKHLIYDPALVVYGGNQFQVVHNIVSRAESEKATQRCFVACKQIYKQPSTFLMTLKLQERQETASHSQRSGSP
;
A
#
# COMPACT_ATOMS: atom_id res chain seq x y z
N MET A 1 9.54 -14.36 -3.93
CA MET A 1 9.90 -12.98 -3.54
C MET A 1 9.82 -12.81 -2.04
N GLU A 2 8.65 -13.02 -1.42
CA GLU A 2 8.41 -12.90 0.02
C GLU A 2 9.45 -13.63 0.89
N LYS A 3 9.62 -14.95 0.76
CA LYS A 3 10.62 -15.72 1.52
C LYS A 3 12.03 -15.12 1.46
N ARG A 4 12.43 -14.53 0.34
CA ARG A 4 13.75 -13.90 0.17
C ARG A 4 13.82 -12.53 0.87
N CYS A 5 12.75 -11.74 0.84
CA CYS A 5 12.68 -10.47 1.56
C CYS A 5 12.66 -10.72 3.08
N GLU A 6 11.78 -11.62 3.55
CA GLU A 6 11.66 -11.99 4.96
C GLU A 6 12.95 -12.61 5.49
N GLY A 7 13.55 -13.53 4.73
CA GLY A 7 14.84 -14.14 5.07
C GLY A 7 15.94 -13.09 5.23
N LEU A 8 16.05 -12.14 4.29
CA LEU A 8 17.05 -11.07 4.37
C LEU A 8 16.88 -10.17 5.60
N ILE A 9 15.64 -9.89 6.00
CA ILE A 9 15.32 -9.10 7.19
C ILE A 9 15.64 -9.89 8.47
N ALA A 10 15.30 -11.17 8.49
CA ALA A 10 15.57 -12.06 9.62
C ALA A 10 17.08 -12.30 9.80
N ASP A 11 17.83 -12.53 8.72
CA ASP A 11 19.27 -12.74 8.72
C ASP A 11 20.03 -11.53 9.27
N LEU A 12 19.51 -10.32 9.02
CA LEU A 12 20.05 -9.07 9.56
C LEU A 12 19.54 -8.74 10.97
N GLY A 13 18.69 -9.59 11.55
CA GLY A 13 18.20 -9.45 12.92
C GLY A 13 17.18 -8.32 13.13
N TYR A 14 16.59 -7.78 12.06
CA TYR A 14 15.59 -6.72 12.19
C TYR A 14 14.26 -7.27 12.69
N ARG A 15 13.77 -6.72 13.81
CA ARG A 15 12.54 -7.17 14.48
C ARG A 15 11.50 -6.06 14.68
N ALA A 16 11.83 -4.84 14.31
CA ALA A 16 10.93 -3.70 14.49
C ALA A 16 11.00 -2.74 13.29
N PRO A 17 9.88 -2.09 12.94
CA PRO A 17 9.87 -1.02 11.96
C PRO A 17 10.41 0.31 12.54
N PRO A 18 10.86 1.24 11.70
CA PRO A 18 11.04 1.10 10.26
C PRO A 18 12.32 0.34 9.89
N ILE A 19 12.29 -0.38 8.78
CA ILE A 19 13.43 -1.19 8.33
C ILE A 19 14.58 -0.28 7.80
N PRO A 20 15.82 -0.39 8.32
CA PRO A 20 16.99 0.28 7.76
C PRO A 20 17.38 -0.38 6.43
N LEU A 21 17.51 0.42 5.36
CA LEU A 21 17.73 -0.10 4.00
C LEU A 21 19.21 -0.24 3.65
N ARG A 22 20.12 0.41 4.37
CA ARG A 22 21.56 0.36 4.07
C ARG A 22 22.15 -1.03 4.19
N GLU A 23 21.94 -1.69 5.33
CA GLU A 23 22.53 -3.03 5.52
C GLU A 23 21.87 -4.07 4.60
N ILE A 24 20.58 -3.88 4.28
CA ILE A 24 19.89 -4.69 3.28
C ILE A 24 20.52 -4.52 1.90
N ALA A 25 20.77 -3.28 1.49
CA ALA A 25 21.42 -2.99 0.22
C ALA A 25 22.82 -3.62 0.15
N ARG A 26 23.63 -3.48 1.22
CA ARG A 26 24.95 -4.10 1.34
C ARG A 26 24.89 -5.63 1.26
N ALA A 27 23.95 -6.25 1.96
CA ALA A 27 23.75 -7.71 1.91
C ALA A 27 23.35 -8.21 0.51
N GLN A 28 22.71 -7.36 -0.32
CA GLN A 28 22.48 -7.66 -1.74
C GLN A 28 23.66 -7.32 -2.66
N GLY A 29 24.77 -6.81 -2.12
CA GLY A 29 25.96 -6.44 -2.89
C GLY A 29 25.87 -5.07 -3.55
N ILE A 30 24.95 -4.20 -3.13
CA ILE A 30 24.94 -2.79 -3.52
C ILE A 30 26.06 -2.09 -2.73
N ARG A 31 27.05 -1.59 -3.47
CA ARG A 31 28.26 -0.97 -2.90
C ARG A 31 28.07 0.50 -2.60
N GLN A 32 27.25 1.18 -3.41
CA GLN A 32 27.04 2.60 -3.33
C GLN A 32 25.59 2.95 -3.65
N VAL A 33 25.05 3.88 -2.87
CA VAL A 33 23.75 4.51 -3.08
C VAL A 33 23.99 5.99 -3.28
N LEU A 34 23.72 6.48 -4.49
CA LEU A 34 24.05 7.83 -4.91
C LEU A 34 22.78 8.65 -5.11
N PHE A 35 22.59 9.66 -4.27
CA PHE A 35 21.51 10.61 -4.41
C PHE A 35 21.88 11.69 -5.42
N ARG A 36 21.10 11.84 -6.50
CA ARG A 36 21.36 12.86 -7.53
C ARG A 36 20.10 13.21 -8.33
N PRO A 37 20.10 14.33 -9.06
CA PRO A 37 19.03 14.59 -10.02
C PRO A 37 18.96 13.49 -11.08
N LEU A 38 17.76 12.94 -11.29
CA LEU A 38 17.45 11.89 -12.27
C LEU A 38 16.12 12.18 -12.96
N LEU A 39 15.95 11.66 -14.18
CA LEU A 39 14.66 11.67 -14.87
C LEU A 39 13.68 10.70 -14.18
N GLY A 40 14.10 9.43 -14.04
CA GLY A 40 13.37 8.40 -13.28
C GLY A 40 13.58 8.51 -11.76
N ASP A 41 12.82 7.73 -11.00
CA ASP A 41 12.86 7.73 -9.52
C ASP A 41 14.11 7.03 -8.96
N GLY A 42 14.62 6.03 -9.67
CA GLY A 42 15.82 5.27 -9.33
C GLY A 42 16.41 4.57 -10.54
N ALA A 43 17.62 4.06 -10.38
CA ALA A 43 18.24 3.15 -11.33
C ALA A 43 19.30 2.29 -10.62
N THR A 44 19.44 1.04 -11.05
CA THR A 44 20.48 0.13 -10.58
C THR A 44 21.35 -0.32 -11.76
N GLU A 45 22.66 -0.23 -11.61
CA GLU A 45 23.63 -0.75 -12.57
C GLU A 45 24.56 -1.78 -11.93
N VAL A 46 25.07 -2.70 -12.75
CA VAL A 46 26.13 -3.64 -12.36
C VAL A 46 27.46 -2.90 -12.39
N ASP A 47 28.20 -2.92 -11.27
CA ASP A 47 29.48 -2.24 -11.08
C ASP A 47 30.52 -3.23 -10.54
N GLY A 48 31.33 -3.77 -11.45
CA GLY A 48 32.24 -4.88 -11.15
C GLY A 48 31.50 -6.15 -10.72
N ASP A 49 31.79 -6.63 -9.52
CA ASP A 49 31.16 -7.77 -8.86
C ASP A 49 30.01 -7.38 -7.89
N GLY A 50 29.58 -6.11 -7.94
CA GLY A 50 28.46 -5.61 -7.15
C GLY A 50 27.49 -4.76 -7.97
N PHE A 51 26.74 -3.93 -7.26
CA PHE A 51 25.80 -2.98 -7.85
C PHE A 51 26.06 -1.57 -7.37
N ARG A 52 25.73 -0.61 -8.22
CA ARG A 52 25.63 0.81 -7.86
C ARG A 52 24.20 1.26 -8.12
N MET A 53 23.66 2.01 -7.17
CA MET A 53 22.27 2.46 -7.20
C MET A 53 22.23 3.98 -7.20
N TYR A 54 21.37 4.53 -8.06
CA TYR A 54 21.11 5.96 -8.15
C TYR A 54 19.67 6.22 -7.72
N VAL A 55 19.47 7.22 -6.88
CA VAL A 55 18.15 7.58 -6.35
C VAL A 55 17.89 9.04 -6.62
N LYS A 56 16.69 9.34 -7.14
CA LYS A 56 16.31 10.71 -7.50
C LYS A 56 16.30 11.61 -6.26
N CYS A 57 17.08 12.67 -6.33
CA CYS A 57 17.20 13.66 -5.27
C CYS A 57 17.41 15.04 -5.88
N LYS A 58 16.77 16.07 -5.31
CA LYS A 58 17.10 17.45 -5.70
C LYS A 58 18.50 17.81 -5.20
N LYS A 59 19.20 18.70 -5.91
CA LYS A 59 20.61 19.01 -5.65
C LYS A 59 20.84 19.50 -4.21
N GLU A 60 19.93 20.31 -3.70
CA GLU A 60 19.96 20.88 -2.35
C GLU A 60 19.81 19.84 -1.21
N TYR A 61 19.28 18.65 -1.51
CA TYR A 61 19.08 17.59 -0.51
C TYR A 61 20.12 16.46 -0.59
N VAL A 62 21.02 16.47 -1.58
CA VAL A 62 21.97 15.37 -1.78
C VAL A 62 22.82 15.11 -0.54
N ALA A 63 23.41 16.16 0.05
CA ALA A 63 24.26 16.02 1.22
C ALA A 63 23.50 15.48 2.43
N SER A 64 22.33 16.07 2.74
CA SER A 64 21.54 15.66 3.90
C SER A 64 20.95 14.26 3.76
N TRP A 65 20.52 13.85 2.56
CA TRP A 65 20.00 12.51 2.32
C TRP A 65 21.12 11.46 2.32
N THR A 66 22.29 11.78 1.77
CA THR A 66 23.47 10.91 1.88
C THR A 66 23.85 10.69 3.34
N GLN A 67 23.93 11.76 4.12
CA GLN A 67 24.22 11.66 5.56
C GLN A 67 23.16 10.85 6.31
N SER A 68 21.88 11.09 6.02
CA SER A 68 20.77 10.34 6.63
C SER A 68 20.90 8.85 6.33
N TYR A 69 21.12 8.50 5.05
CA TYR A 69 21.30 7.11 4.62
C TYR A 69 22.47 6.42 5.33
N GLU A 70 23.59 7.14 5.52
CA GLU A 70 24.75 6.61 6.23
C GLU A 70 24.61 6.60 7.76
N THR A 71 23.76 7.45 8.34
CA THR A 71 23.65 7.54 9.80
C THR A 71 22.60 6.56 10.34
N ASP A 72 21.41 6.53 9.74
CA ASP A 72 20.27 5.76 10.25
C ASP A 72 19.79 4.67 9.27
N GLY A 73 20.57 4.37 8.24
CA GLY A 73 20.19 3.42 7.20
C GLY A 73 19.05 3.90 6.30
N GLY A 74 18.78 5.21 6.29
CA GLY A 74 17.76 5.84 5.47
C GLY A 74 16.37 5.90 6.12
N ILE A 75 16.26 5.73 7.43
CA ILE A 75 15.01 5.82 8.20
C ILE A 75 14.38 7.21 8.07
N SER A 76 15.17 8.27 8.21
CA SER A 76 14.70 9.65 8.12
C SER A 76 14.44 10.14 6.68
N LEU A 77 14.76 9.34 5.66
CA LEU A 77 14.51 9.71 4.27
C LEU A 77 13.00 9.82 3.99
N PRO A 78 12.60 10.65 3.03
CA PRO A 78 11.20 10.72 2.62
C PRO A 78 10.66 9.35 2.19
N LYS A 79 9.38 9.09 2.52
CA LYS A 79 8.71 7.80 2.26
C LYS A 79 8.85 7.32 0.81
N ARG A 80 8.71 8.24 -0.16
CA ARG A 80 8.89 7.92 -1.59
C ARG A 80 10.32 7.51 -1.89
N THR A 81 11.31 8.24 -1.38
CA THR A 81 12.74 7.91 -1.53
C THR A 81 13.07 6.55 -0.91
N ARG A 82 12.54 6.24 0.28
CA ARG A 82 12.67 4.93 0.92
C ARG A 82 12.09 3.82 0.03
N PHE A 83 10.91 4.05 -0.54
CA PHE A 83 10.30 3.11 -1.48
C PHE A 83 11.15 2.91 -2.75
N SER A 84 11.69 3.99 -3.33
CA SER A 84 12.59 3.91 -4.49
C SER A 84 13.85 3.08 -4.16
N ILE A 85 14.47 3.31 -3.00
CA ILE A 85 15.62 2.49 -2.55
C ILE A 85 15.23 1.01 -2.43
N ALA A 86 14.11 0.72 -1.77
CA ALA A 86 13.62 -0.65 -1.62
C ALA A 86 13.34 -1.30 -2.99
N HIS A 87 12.74 -0.56 -3.93
CA HIS A 87 12.46 -1.01 -5.29
C HIS A 87 13.74 -1.39 -6.04
N GLU A 88 14.75 -0.53 -5.98
CA GLU A 88 16.05 -0.77 -6.60
C GLU A 88 16.82 -1.94 -5.93
N ILE A 89 16.71 -2.11 -4.61
CA ILE A 89 17.22 -3.32 -3.94
C ILE A 89 16.58 -4.57 -4.56
N ILE A 90 15.27 -4.57 -4.82
CA ILE A 90 14.57 -5.72 -5.39
C ILE A 90 14.99 -5.97 -6.85
N HIS A 91 15.36 -4.95 -7.62
CA HIS A 91 15.93 -5.17 -8.95
C HIS A 91 17.14 -6.11 -8.92
N THR A 92 17.99 -6.02 -7.89
CA THR A 92 19.14 -6.92 -7.72
C THR A 92 18.75 -8.39 -7.53
N PHE A 93 17.48 -8.69 -7.20
CA PHE A 93 17.02 -10.06 -7.06
C PHE A 93 16.92 -10.77 -8.41
N PHE A 94 16.74 -10.01 -9.48
CA PHE A 94 16.55 -10.50 -10.85
C PHE A 94 17.83 -10.40 -11.69
N PHE A 95 18.79 -9.58 -11.29
CA PHE A 95 20.05 -9.42 -12.00
C PHE A 95 21.11 -10.41 -11.50
N GLN A 96 21.73 -11.14 -12.41
CA GLN A 96 22.90 -11.95 -12.12
C GLN A 96 24.15 -11.05 -12.18
N LYS A 97 24.95 -11.02 -11.10
CA LYS A 97 26.16 -10.20 -11.00
C LYS A 97 27.16 -10.37 -12.16
N ARG A 98 27.11 -11.51 -12.86
CA ARG A 98 28.00 -11.84 -13.99
C ARG A 98 27.45 -11.45 -15.36
N HIS A 99 26.18 -11.08 -15.46
CA HIS A 99 25.56 -10.68 -16.71
C HIS A 99 25.30 -9.18 -16.69
N LYS A 100 26.00 -8.43 -17.54
CA LYS A 100 25.61 -7.04 -17.83
C LYS A 100 24.14 -7.05 -18.27
N PRO A 101 23.30 -6.10 -17.80
CA PRO A 101 21.95 -5.96 -18.32
C PRO A 101 22.04 -5.89 -19.85
N VAL A 102 21.24 -6.68 -20.55
CA VAL A 102 21.28 -6.73 -22.01
C VAL A 102 20.99 -5.31 -22.51
N SER A 103 22.01 -4.63 -23.03
CA SER A 103 22.01 -3.19 -23.34
C SER A 103 20.99 -2.78 -24.43
N ARG A 104 20.29 -3.76 -24.99
CA ARG A 104 19.22 -3.60 -25.96
C ARG A 104 18.09 -4.56 -25.61
N LEU A 105 17.27 -4.19 -24.64
CA LEU A 105 15.92 -4.73 -24.50
C LEU A 105 15.17 -4.34 -25.77
N GLN A 106 15.17 -5.24 -26.75
CA GLN A 106 14.41 -5.06 -27.98
C GLN A 106 12.95 -4.75 -27.63
N THR A 107 12.35 -3.82 -28.36
CA THR A 107 10.99 -3.26 -28.20
C THR A 107 9.86 -4.30 -28.08
N LYS A 108 10.13 -5.59 -28.30
CA LYS A 108 9.20 -6.72 -28.04
C LYS A 108 8.98 -7.03 -26.55
N HIS A 109 9.70 -6.41 -25.61
CA HIS A 109 9.69 -6.77 -24.19
C HIS A 109 8.93 -5.82 -23.24
N HIS A 110 8.15 -4.86 -23.72
CA HIS A 110 7.38 -3.94 -22.85
C HIS A 110 6.52 -4.66 -21.79
N LYS A 111 5.89 -5.78 -22.14
CA LYS A 111 5.11 -6.60 -21.19
C LYS A 111 6.00 -7.24 -20.11
N THR A 112 7.21 -7.68 -20.47
CA THR A 112 8.19 -8.26 -19.55
C THR A 112 8.72 -7.20 -18.59
N ILE A 113 9.06 -6.01 -19.10
CA ILE A 113 9.49 -4.87 -18.28
C ILE A 113 8.38 -4.48 -17.31
N GLY A 114 7.15 -4.27 -17.79
CA GLY A 114 6.04 -3.92 -16.91
C GLY A 114 5.74 -4.99 -15.84
N SER A 115 5.99 -6.26 -16.13
CA SER A 115 5.84 -7.35 -15.15
C SER A 115 6.98 -7.34 -14.12
N LEU A 116 8.21 -7.06 -14.55
CA LEU A 116 9.36 -6.87 -13.66
C LEU A 116 9.13 -5.69 -12.71
N GLU A 117 8.73 -4.52 -13.23
CA GLU A 117 8.43 -3.32 -12.43
C GLU A 117 7.33 -3.58 -11.39
N ARG A 118 6.27 -4.31 -11.78
CA ARG A 118 5.23 -4.73 -10.83
C ARG A 118 5.78 -5.66 -9.75
N ALA A 119 6.62 -6.62 -10.11
CA ALA A 119 7.26 -7.52 -9.16
C ALA A 119 8.21 -6.76 -8.20
N CYS A 120 8.95 -5.76 -8.70
CA CYS A 120 9.78 -4.88 -7.89
C CYS A 120 8.94 -4.03 -6.93
N ASN A 121 7.81 -3.48 -7.36
CA ASN A 121 6.89 -2.76 -6.48
C ASN A 121 6.33 -3.64 -5.37
N ILE A 122 5.95 -4.89 -5.68
CA ILE A 122 5.49 -5.86 -4.67
C ILE A 122 6.63 -6.19 -3.70
N GLY A 123 7.83 -6.49 -4.22
CA GLY A 123 9.01 -6.77 -3.40
C GLY A 123 9.40 -5.60 -2.48
N ALA A 124 9.31 -4.36 -2.97
CA ALA A 124 9.61 -3.18 -2.17
C ALA A 124 8.61 -3.03 -1.02
N GLY A 125 7.33 -3.31 -1.27
CA GLY A 125 6.29 -3.37 -0.25
C GLY A 125 6.59 -4.46 0.80
N LEU A 126 6.98 -5.67 0.36
CA LEU A 126 7.37 -6.77 1.25
C LEU A 126 8.58 -6.40 2.13
N LEU A 127 9.59 -5.77 1.54
CA LEU A 127 10.81 -5.37 2.24
C LEU A 127 10.56 -4.28 3.30
N LEU A 128 9.66 -3.34 3.02
CA LEU A 128 9.33 -2.25 3.93
C LEU A 128 8.25 -2.60 4.94
N LEU A 129 7.39 -3.58 4.65
CA LEU A 129 6.29 -4.06 5.49
C LEU A 129 6.37 -5.60 5.61
N PRO A 130 7.29 -6.11 6.44
CA PRO A 130 7.47 -7.56 6.59
C PRO A 130 6.21 -8.19 7.19
N THR A 131 5.82 -9.37 6.69
CA THR A 131 4.57 -10.07 7.03
C THR A 131 4.38 -10.15 8.54
N GLN A 132 5.37 -10.69 9.27
CA GLN A 132 5.26 -10.92 10.71
C GLN A 132 5.13 -9.62 11.52
N MET A 133 5.90 -8.60 11.16
CA MET A 133 5.80 -7.30 11.82
C MET A 133 4.47 -6.63 11.52
N LEU A 134 3.97 -6.72 10.30
CA LEU A 134 2.71 -6.12 9.92
C LEU A 134 1.53 -6.80 10.64
N TRP A 135 1.54 -8.13 10.78
CA TRP A 135 0.54 -8.87 11.55
C TRP A 135 0.46 -8.41 13.00
N GLY A 136 1.58 -8.41 13.71
CA GLY A 136 1.59 -8.01 15.12
C GLY A 136 1.13 -6.57 15.37
N GLU A 137 1.19 -5.71 14.35
CA GLU A 137 0.68 -4.34 14.43
C GLU A 137 -0.80 -4.21 14.03
N LEU A 138 -1.29 -5.10 13.17
CA LEU A 138 -2.70 -5.14 12.78
C LEU A 138 -3.59 -5.68 13.90
N ASP A 139 -3.06 -6.59 14.72
CA ASP A 139 -3.77 -7.14 15.89
C ASP A 139 -4.07 -6.06 16.95
N GLU A 140 -3.31 -4.97 16.96
CA GLU A 140 -3.37 -3.90 17.98
C GLU A 140 -4.18 -2.67 17.53
N ILE A 141 -4.75 -2.67 16.32
CA ILE A 141 -5.45 -1.51 15.75
C ILE A 141 -6.78 -1.88 15.09
N ASP A 142 -7.64 -0.87 14.86
CA ASP A 142 -8.76 -1.02 13.92
C ASP A 142 -8.31 -0.54 12.52
N PRO A 143 -8.06 -1.44 11.55
CA PRO A 143 -7.63 -1.07 10.21
C PRO A 143 -8.71 -0.31 9.42
N PHE A 144 -9.99 -0.38 9.83
CA PHE A 144 -11.07 0.41 9.24
C PHE A 144 -11.22 1.79 9.89
N ARG A 145 -10.39 2.14 10.88
CA ARG A 145 -10.25 3.51 11.38
C ARG A 145 -9.12 4.23 10.63
N PRO A 146 -9.39 5.24 9.78
CA PRO A 146 -8.35 5.88 8.97
C PRO A 146 -7.18 6.44 9.80
N ALA A 147 -7.43 6.91 11.02
CA ALA A 147 -6.39 7.43 11.90
C ALA A 147 -5.36 6.38 12.30
N ASP A 148 -5.79 5.14 12.54
CA ASP A 148 -4.93 4.03 12.93
C ASP A 148 -4.10 3.55 11.76
N LEU A 149 -4.70 3.39 10.60
CA LEU A 149 -3.97 3.00 9.40
C LEU A 149 -2.90 4.03 9.01
N LEU A 150 -3.19 5.32 9.19
CA LEU A 150 -2.18 6.37 9.02
C LEU A 150 -1.08 6.32 10.08
N LYS A 151 -1.41 5.95 11.33
CA LYS A 151 -0.42 5.74 12.40
C LYS A 151 0.50 4.56 12.06
N LEU A 152 -0.08 3.45 11.59
CA LEU A 152 0.64 2.28 11.10
C LEU A 152 1.60 2.66 9.95
N GLY A 153 1.10 3.37 8.94
CA GLY A 153 1.95 3.84 7.84
C GLY A 153 3.08 4.79 8.27
N ARG A 154 2.88 5.59 9.33
CA ARG A 154 3.97 6.37 9.94
C ARG A 154 4.98 5.48 10.65
N LYS A 155 4.54 4.49 11.43
CA LYS A 155 5.40 3.55 12.15
C LYS A 155 6.36 2.80 11.22
N PHE A 156 5.85 2.33 10.07
CA PHE A 156 6.67 1.68 9.04
C PHE A 156 7.41 2.65 8.09
N ALA A 157 7.21 3.96 8.25
CA ALA A 157 7.74 4.98 7.34
C ALA A 157 7.37 4.74 5.86
N VAL A 158 6.12 4.34 5.60
CA VAL A 158 5.56 4.09 4.25
C VAL A 158 4.39 5.02 3.93
N SER A 159 4.06 5.16 2.65
CA SER A 159 2.85 5.88 2.23
C SER A 159 1.60 5.01 2.44
N PRO A 160 0.41 5.63 2.55
CA PRO A 160 -0.85 4.89 2.59
C PRO A 160 -1.05 3.97 1.37
N HIS A 161 -0.58 4.39 0.20
CA HIS A 161 -0.62 3.59 -1.02
C HIS A 161 0.10 2.25 -0.84
N VAL A 162 1.36 2.30 -0.35
CA VAL A 162 2.19 1.09 -0.15
C VAL A 162 1.55 0.18 0.89
N LEU A 163 1.02 0.75 1.99
CA LEU A 163 0.33 0.00 3.03
C LEU A 163 -0.91 -0.72 2.50
N ILE A 164 -1.78 -0.04 1.74
CA ILE A 164 -3.00 -0.65 1.17
C ILE A 164 -2.66 -1.76 0.18
N ASN A 165 -1.70 -1.54 -0.72
CA ASN A 165 -1.25 -2.59 -1.65
C ASN A 165 -0.67 -3.80 -0.90
N ARG A 166 0.03 -3.55 0.22
CA ARG A 166 0.56 -4.62 1.05
C ARG A 166 -0.55 -5.43 1.71
N LEU A 167 -1.59 -4.79 2.24
CA LEU A 167 -2.77 -5.46 2.79
C LEU A 167 -3.50 -6.29 1.72
N ALA A 168 -3.63 -5.75 0.51
CA ALA A 168 -4.21 -6.48 -0.62
C ALA A 168 -3.40 -7.75 -0.96
N TYR A 169 -2.07 -7.67 -0.90
CA TYR A 169 -1.20 -8.83 -1.12
C TYR A 169 -1.21 -9.82 0.04
N LEU A 170 -1.28 -9.33 1.28
CA LEU A 170 -1.21 -10.17 2.48
C LEU A 170 -2.38 -11.17 2.56
N GLY A 171 -3.61 -10.69 2.29
CA GLY A 171 -4.82 -11.49 2.46
C GLY A 171 -5.06 -11.90 3.91
N GLY A 172 -6.29 -12.33 4.23
CA GLY A 172 -6.64 -12.90 5.55
C GLY A 172 -6.44 -12.01 6.78
N TRP A 173 -6.02 -10.75 6.62
CA TRP A 173 -5.61 -9.84 7.69
C TRP A 173 -6.74 -9.28 8.55
N SER A 174 -7.99 -9.55 8.17
CA SER A 174 -9.15 -9.17 8.96
C SER A 174 -10.25 -10.18 8.77
N SER A 175 -10.87 -10.58 9.88
CA SER A 175 -12.14 -11.31 9.90
C SER A 175 -13.33 -10.40 9.57
N GLU A 176 -13.16 -9.09 9.71
CA GLU A 176 -14.19 -8.12 9.41
C GLU A 176 -14.36 -7.93 7.91
N ARG A 177 -15.55 -7.47 7.52
CA ARG A 177 -15.94 -7.27 6.12
C ARG A 177 -15.93 -5.79 5.78
N GLY A 178 -15.16 -5.39 4.77
CA GLY A 178 -15.02 -3.98 4.45
C GLY A 178 -14.05 -3.65 3.31
N VAL A 179 -13.88 -2.35 3.09
CA VAL A 179 -12.99 -1.77 2.07
C VAL A 179 -12.05 -0.77 2.72
N ILE A 180 -10.80 -0.74 2.28
CA ILE A 180 -9.88 0.37 2.51
C ILE A 180 -9.43 0.86 1.14
N ALA A 181 -9.57 2.15 0.87
CA ALA A 181 -9.23 2.75 -0.41
C ALA A 181 -8.48 4.08 -0.23
N LEU A 182 -7.45 4.28 -1.04
CA LEU A 182 -6.83 5.58 -1.25
C LEU A 182 -7.53 6.24 -2.44
N VAL A 183 -8.05 7.44 -2.26
CA VAL A 183 -8.80 8.17 -3.29
C VAL A 183 -8.13 9.50 -3.56
N THR A 184 -7.85 9.79 -4.82
CA THR A 184 -7.19 11.03 -5.26
C THR A 184 -8.08 11.76 -6.26
N HIS A 185 -8.22 13.07 -6.11
CA HIS A 185 -8.90 13.90 -7.10
C HIS A 185 -7.97 14.20 -8.27
N LEU A 186 -8.33 13.69 -9.45
CA LEU A 186 -7.65 13.99 -10.70
C LEU A 186 -8.68 14.67 -11.61
N ASP A 187 -8.37 15.89 -12.05
CA ASP A 187 -9.26 16.70 -12.91
C ASP A 187 -10.68 16.86 -12.36
N GLY A 188 -10.79 17.06 -11.04
CA GLY A 188 -12.07 17.20 -10.33
C GLY A 188 -12.82 15.88 -10.11
N VAL A 189 -12.31 14.75 -10.60
CA VAL A 189 -12.95 13.44 -10.44
C VAL A 189 -12.22 12.61 -9.38
N PRO A 190 -12.90 12.15 -8.31
CA PRO A 190 -12.29 11.26 -7.33
C PRO A 190 -12.06 9.87 -7.96
N ARG A 191 -10.81 9.40 -7.93
CA ARG A 191 -10.40 8.09 -8.45
C ARG A 191 -9.73 7.26 -7.37
N ILE A 192 -9.97 5.96 -7.41
CA ILE A 192 -9.35 4.97 -6.54
C ILE A 192 -7.90 4.79 -6.99
N GLU A 193 -6.94 5.14 -6.15
CA GLU A 193 -5.50 4.96 -6.42
C GLU A 193 -5.01 3.58 -5.96
N ALA A 194 -5.47 3.15 -4.79
CA ALA A 194 -5.20 1.83 -4.20
C ALA A 194 -6.44 1.34 -3.46
N ILE A 195 -6.67 0.03 -3.43
CA ILE A 195 -7.83 -0.57 -2.75
C ILE A 195 -7.53 -1.97 -2.24
N VAL A 196 -8.05 -2.29 -1.06
CA VAL A 196 -8.18 -3.66 -0.56
C VAL A 196 -9.62 -3.88 -0.09
N GLN A 197 -10.16 -5.06 -0.39
CA GLN A 197 -11.50 -5.50 0.00
C GLN A 197 -11.36 -6.81 0.78
N THR A 198 -12.04 -6.92 1.92
CA THR A 198 -12.13 -8.16 2.69
C THR A 198 -13.60 -8.55 2.86
N GLY A 199 -13.97 -9.76 2.42
CA GLY A 199 -15.33 -10.30 2.52
C GLY A 199 -16.44 -9.50 1.80
N VAL A 200 -16.12 -8.51 0.97
CA VAL A 200 -17.11 -7.63 0.31
C VAL A 200 -16.87 -7.42 -1.18
N SER A 201 -15.97 -8.19 -1.81
CA SER A 201 -15.66 -8.04 -3.24
C SER A 201 -16.90 -8.19 -4.14
N GLY A 202 -17.84 -9.05 -3.77
CA GLY A 202 -19.12 -9.21 -4.47
C GLY A 202 -20.07 -8.00 -4.36
N LEU A 203 -19.89 -7.13 -3.37
CA LEU A 203 -20.69 -5.90 -3.21
C LEU A 203 -20.14 -4.75 -4.06
N PHE A 204 -18.84 -4.76 -4.37
CA PHE A 204 -18.15 -3.71 -5.10
C PHE A 204 -17.25 -4.28 -6.21
N PRO A 205 -17.82 -5.02 -7.17
CA PRO A 205 -17.03 -5.73 -8.20
C PRO A 205 -16.27 -4.79 -9.15
N ASP A 206 -16.75 -3.55 -9.29
CA ASP A 206 -16.17 -2.53 -10.17
C ASP A 206 -15.19 -1.59 -9.46
N ALA A 207 -15.05 -1.70 -8.13
CA ALA A 207 -14.13 -0.87 -7.38
C ALA A 207 -12.70 -1.41 -7.50
N LYS A 208 -11.92 -0.81 -8.40
CA LYS A 208 -10.54 -1.20 -8.73
C LYS A 208 -9.64 0.04 -8.86
N PRO A 209 -8.31 -0.10 -8.80
CA PRO A 209 -7.40 1.00 -9.08
C PRO A 209 -7.72 1.68 -10.43
N ASN A 210 -7.59 3.00 -10.47
CA ASN A 210 -7.94 3.94 -11.54
C ASN A 210 -9.43 4.09 -11.86
N MET A 211 -10.32 3.37 -11.17
CA MET A 211 -11.77 3.53 -11.34
C MET A 211 -12.30 4.72 -10.52
N PRO A 212 -13.40 5.36 -10.95
CA PRO A 212 -14.09 6.37 -10.16
C PRO A 212 -14.48 5.88 -8.76
N ALA A 213 -14.32 6.73 -7.74
CA ALA A 213 -14.66 6.38 -6.35
C ALA A 213 -16.16 6.08 -6.15
N LYS A 214 -17.03 6.54 -7.07
CA LYS A 214 -18.46 6.19 -7.08
C LYS A 214 -18.77 4.70 -7.16
N HIS A 215 -17.82 3.87 -7.59
CA HIS A 215 -17.96 2.41 -7.56
C HIS A 215 -17.85 1.82 -6.15
N LEU A 216 -17.38 2.60 -5.17
CA LEU A 216 -17.48 2.26 -3.75
C LEU A 216 -18.74 2.87 -3.15
N ILE A 217 -18.82 4.19 -3.18
CA ILE A 217 -19.94 4.93 -2.62
C ILE A 217 -20.21 6.14 -3.50
N TYR A 218 -21.47 6.31 -3.90
CA TYR A 218 -21.93 7.53 -4.55
C TYR A 218 -22.62 8.41 -3.51
N ASP A 219 -21.85 9.29 -2.89
CA ASP A 219 -22.37 10.36 -2.05
C ASP A 219 -21.59 11.64 -2.39
N PRO A 220 -22.24 12.66 -2.98
CA PRO A 220 -21.62 13.95 -3.27
C PRO A 220 -21.02 14.62 -2.01
N ALA A 221 -21.60 14.40 -0.83
CA ALA A 221 -21.07 14.94 0.43
C ALA A 221 -19.81 14.19 0.90
N LEU A 222 -19.65 12.90 0.51
CA LEU A 222 -18.44 12.13 0.81
C LEU A 222 -17.17 12.66 0.14
N VAL A 223 -17.35 13.27 -1.04
CA VAL A 223 -16.27 13.68 -1.95
C VAL A 223 -15.77 15.10 -1.65
N VAL A 224 -16.64 15.98 -1.13
CA VAL A 224 -16.37 17.43 -1.12
C VAL A 224 -15.66 17.92 0.15
N TYR A 225 -15.79 17.25 1.30
CA TYR A 225 -15.52 17.93 2.58
C TYR A 225 -14.32 17.51 3.41
N GLY A 226 -13.50 16.55 2.98
CA GLY A 226 -12.13 16.38 3.48
C GLY A 226 -11.89 16.70 4.97
N GLY A 227 -12.72 16.17 5.87
CA GLY A 227 -12.75 16.59 7.26
C GLY A 227 -13.78 15.82 8.07
N ASN A 228 -13.37 15.47 9.31
CA ASN A 228 -14.09 14.76 10.38
C ASN A 228 -14.99 13.61 9.93
N GLN A 229 -14.44 12.38 10.02
CA GLN A 229 -15.16 11.09 10.03
C GLN A 229 -16.68 11.26 10.17
N PHE A 230 -17.42 11.02 9.08
CA PHE A 230 -18.87 11.07 9.08
C PHE A 230 -19.38 9.70 8.68
N GLN A 231 -20.25 9.17 9.51
CA GLN A 231 -20.86 7.87 9.34
C GLN A 231 -22.07 8.01 8.42
N VAL A 232 -22.00 7.39 7.24
CA VAL A 232 -23.16 7.26 6.36
C VAL A 232 -23.61 5.80 6.37
N VAL A 233 -24.87 5.57 6.74
CA VAL A 233 -25.51 4.26 6.63
C VAL A 233 -26.08 4.15 5.23
N HIS A 234 -25.39 3.42 4.35
CA HIS A 234 -25.93 3.07 3.04
C HIS A 234 -26.62 1.71 3.08
N ASN A 235 -27.74 1.60 2.35
CA ASN A 235 -28.39 0.34 2.06
C ASN A 235 -27.81 -0.20 0.76
N ILE A 236 -26.85 -1.12 0.85
CA ILE A 236 -26.28 -1.76 -0.35
C ILE A 236 -27.18 -2.93 -0.72
N VAL A 237 -27.75 -2.90 -1.93
CA VAL A 237 -28.49 -4.03 -2.49
C VAL A 237 -27.48 -5.02 -3.04
N SER A 238 -27.24 -6.10 -2.29
CA SER A 238 -26.50 -7.24 -2.81
C SER A 238 -27.26 -7.85 -4.00
N ARG A 239 -26.56 -8.11 -5.10
CA ARG A 239 -27.07 -8.96 -6.19
C ARG A 239 -26.69 -10.43 -6.02
N ALA A 240 -25.89 -10.74 -4.99
CA ALA A 240 -25.61 -12.12 -4.63
C ALA A 240 -26.83 -12.66 -3.89
N GLU A 241 -27.41 -13.73 -4.47
CA GLU A 241 -28.60 -14.45 -4.00
C GLU A 241 -29.89 -13.66 -4.24
N SER A 242 -30.95 -14.35 -4.66
CA SER A 242 -32.22 -13.85 -5.21
C SER A 242 -33.05 -12.92 -4.30
N GLU A 243 -32.50 -12.47 -3.18
CA GLU A 243 -33.14 -11.56 -2.23
C GLU A 243 -32.38 -10.24 -2.16
N LYS A 244 -33.11 -9.13 -2.34
CA LYS A 244 -32.59 -7.77 -2.13
C LYS A 244 -32.29 -7.56 -0.64
N ALA A 245 -31.14 -8.03 -0.19
CA ALA A 245 -30.66 -7.74 1.15
C ALA A 245 -30.16 -6.31 1.22
N THR A 246 -30.65 -5.56 2.19
CA THR A 246 -30.10 -4.26 2.57
C THR A 246 -28.99 -4.49 3.59
N GLN A 247 -27.78 -4.09 3.26
CA GLN A 247 -26.62 -4.17 4.15
C GLN A 247 -26.21 -2.76 4.59
N ARG A 248 -26.13 -2.52 5.91
CA ARG A 248 -25.63 -1.28 6.50
C ARG A 248 -24.10 -1.31 6.54
N CYS A 249 -23.48 -0.18 6.21
CA CYS A 249 -22.05 0.04 6.37
C CYS A 249 -21.75 1.33 7.12
N PHE A 250 -20.57 1.39 7.74
CA PHE A 250 -19.93 2.60 8.23
C PHE A 250 -18.91 3.05 7.20
N VAL A 251 -18.86 4.35 6.93
CA VAL A 251 -17.86 4.95 6.04
C VAL A 251 -17.06 5.96 6.85
N ALA A 252 -15.75 6.02 6.65
CA ALA A 252 -14.92 7.07 7.21
C ALA A 252 -13.92 7.56 6.16
N CYS A 253 -13.79 8.88 6.04
CA CYS A 253 -12.84 9.52 5.14
C CYS A 253 -11.90 10.42 5.93
N LYS A 254 -10.61 10.42 5.57
CA LYS A 254 -9.61 11.31 6.16
C LYS A 254 -8.69 11.89 5.09
N GLN A 255 -8.61 13.21 5.02
CA GLN A 255 -7.67 13.89 4.12
C GLN A 255 -6.23 13.64 4.55
N ILE A 256 -5.38 13.29 3.57
CA ILE A 256 -3.96 13.00 3.75
C ILE A 256 -3.12 14.17 3.22
N TYR A 257 -3.49 14.68 2.04
CA TYR A 257 -2.79 15.79 1.38
C TYR A 257 -3.78 16.87 0.95
N LYS A 258 -3.35 18.13 1.08
CA LYS A 258 -4.15 19.29 0.65
C LYS A 258 -4.25 19.35 -0.88
N GLN A 259 -3.16 19.06 -1.59
CA GLN A 259 -3.12 19.09 -3.07
C GLN A 259 -2.14 18.03 -3.61
N PRO A 260 -2.54 17.20 -4.60
CA PRO A 260 -3.94 16.97 -4.98
C PRO A 260 -4.73 16.45 -3.78
N SER A 261 -6.03 16.76 -3.74
CA SER A 261 -6.91 16.33 -2.65
C SER A 261 -6.95 14.81 -2.60
N THR A 262 -6.24 14.25 -1.62
CA THR A 262 -6.05 12.80 -1.45
C THR A 262 -6.62 12.39 -0.10
N PHE A 263 -7.43 11.34 -0.10
CA PHE A 263 -8.18 10.87 1.06
C PHE A 263 -7.96 9.38 1.28
N LEU A 264 -7.86 8.98 2.54
CA LEU A 264 -8.01 7.60 2.95
C LEU A 264 -9.48 7.36 3.29
N MET A 265 -10.11 6.44 2.58
CA MET A 265 -11.49 6.02 2.77
C MET A 265 -11.51 4.59 3.33
N THR A 266 -12.33 4.36 4.35
CA THR A 266 -12.62 3.03 4.88
C THR A 266 -14.13 2.81 4.89
N LEU A 267 -14.53 1.57 4.64
CA LEU A 267 -15.91 1.09 4.71
C LEU A 267 -15.92 -0.19 5.54
N LYS A 268 -16.75 -0.27 6.58
CA LYS A 268 -16.92 -1.46 7.42
C LYS A 268 -18.37 -1.89 7.45
N LEU A 269 -18.68 -3.14 7.12
CA LEU A 269 -20.05 -3.65 7.20
C LEU A 269 -20.46 -3.81 8.67
N GLN A 270 -21.70 -3.43 8.98
CA GLN A 270 -22.32 -3.81 10.24
C GLN A 270 -22.72 -5.29 10.19
N GLU A 271 -22.48 -6.02 11.28
CA GLU A 271 -23.12 -7.32 11.43
C GLU A 271 -24.63 -7.15 11.32
N ARG A 272 -25.29 -8.09 10.63
CA ARG A 272 -26.75 -8.13 10.64
C ARG A 272 -27.16 -8.30 12.11
N GLN A 273 -27.78 -7.27 12.68
CA GLN A 273 -28.65 -7.51 13.82
C GLN A 273 -29.78 -8.36 13.26
N GLU A 274 -29.78 -9.66 13.57
CA GLU A 274 -30.96 -10.48 13.37
C GLU A 274 -32.09 -9.74 14.07
N THR A 275 -32.98 -9.15 13.28
CA THR A 275 -34.23 -8.62 13.80
C THR A 275 -34.92 -9.84 14.39
N ALA A 276 -34.80 -10.01 15.71
CA ALA A 276 -35.47 -11.04 16.48
C ALA A 276 -36.93 -10.98 16.04
N SER A 277 -37.32 -11.94 15.22
CA SER A 277 -38.65 -12.00 14.65
C SER A 277 -39.52 -12.37 15.82
N HIS A 278 -40.08 -11.35 16.49
CA HIS A 278 -41.07 -11.49 17.53
C HIS A 278 -42.33 -12.04 16.84
N SER A 279 -42.31 -13.33 16.55
CA SER A 279 -43.46 -14.17 16.30
C SER A 279 -44.22 -14.26 17.63
N GLN A 280 -44.89 -13.17 18.02
CA GLN A 280 -46.05 -13.27 18.89
C GLN A 280 -47.12 -13.98 18.07
N ARG A 281 -47.12 -15.32 18.13
CA ARG A 281 -48.33 -16.08 17.90
C ARG A 281 -49.27 -15.72 19.04
N SER A 282 -50.16 -14.77 18.77
CA SER A 282 -51.38 -14.59 19.53
C SER A 282 -52.14 -15.92 19.52
N GLY A 283 -52.03 -16.67 20.62
CA GLY A 283 -53.03 -17.68 20.95
C GLY A 283 -54.33 -16.95 21.21
N SER A 284 -55.30 -17.11 20.31
CA SER A 284 -56.69 -16.78 20.60
C SER A 284 -57.24 -17.78 21.63
N PRO A 285 -58.14 -17.32 22.52
CA PRO A 285 -58.68 -18.07 23.66
C PRO A 285 -59.52 -19.29 23.26
#